data_AF-A0A7S0Y9F0-F1
#
_entry.id   AF-A0A7S0Y9F0-F1
#
_cell.length_a   1.000
_cell.length_b   1.000
_cell.length_c   1.000
_cell.angle_alpha   90.00
_cell.angle_beta   90.00
_cell.angle_gamma   90.00
#
_symmetry.space_group_name_H-M   'P 1'
#
loop_
_entity.id
_entity.type
_entity.pdbx_description
1 polymer ?
#
loop_
_entity_poly.entity_id
_entity_poly.type
_entity_poly.pdbx_seq_one_letter_code
_entity_poly.pdbx_strand_id
1 'polypeptide(L)'
;KEEKEKENQRQVMATTQFSHQHLLNPPLADKRDILLFFKGDMGRHRLPIYSRGVRQRIFRTARSEQWWTRYDIAIGDVEDFPDVQQGKGGEVSYSGLLARSIFCLVLPGDGWSGRAEDAVVHGCIPLIIMDGVEAVWESILDYSQFSIRVAQKDVERLPEILGAVTRRETIQMQKRIRDVWQRFVYFSHPLLRRSLAAVLQDNEIQWRVYRSQRAEEEKNPQSVPKLNPNTRISMASWMDLYFKQAPVLQKRALTIRIRPRDDAFHTIMQWLYGRIPYTR
;
A
#
# COMPACT_ATOMS: atom_id res chain seq x y z
N LYS A 1 8.68 22.88 -31.69
CA LYS A 1 7.48 22.63 -30.86
C LYS A 1 7.31 21.13 -30.61
N GLU A 2 7.39 20.28 -31.63
CA GLU A 2 7.40 18.81 -31.47
C GLU A 2 8.55 18.24 -30.62
N GLU A 3 9.73 18.89 -30.60
CA GLU A 3 10.85 18.47 -29.74
C GLU A 3 10.58 18.73 -28.25
N LYS A 4 9.95 19.86 -27.91
CA LYS A 4 9.53 20.16 -26.52
C LYS A 4 8.42 19.24 -26.03
N GLU A 5 7.59 18.74 -26.95
CA GLU A 5 6.50 17.81 -26.65
C GLU A 5 7.02 16.38 -26.46
N LYS A 6 8.07 15.99 -27.21
CA LYS A 6 8.84 14.74 -26.99
C LYS A 6 9.71 14.78 -25.73
N GLU A 7 10.25 15.95 -25.36
CA GLU A 7 10.96 16.17 -24.08
C GLU A 7 9.98 16.02 -22.90
N ASN A 8 8.80 16.63 -22.97
CA ASN A 8 7.77 16.51 -21.94
C ASN A 8 7.23 15.07 -21.81
N GLN A 9 7.05 14.36 -22.93
CA GLN A 9 6.66 12.94 -22.92
C GLN A 9 7.79 12.02 -22.40
N ARG A 10 9.06 12.35 -22.65
CA ARG A 10 10.21 11.62 -22.06
C ARG A 10 10.38 11.92 -20.57
N GLN A 11 10.05 13.13 -20.11
CA GLN A 11 10.11 13.51 -18.70
C GLN A 11 8.96 12.88 -17.89
N VAL A 12 7.78 12.71 -18.50
CA VAL A 12 6.65 11.95 -17.95
C VAL A 12 6.89 10.42 -17.99
N MET A 13 7.71 9.93 -18.92
CA MET A 13 8.11 8.51 -18.99
C MET A 13 9.34 8.17 -18.14
N ALA A 14 10.16 9.16 -17.74
CA ALA A 14 11.38 8.96 -16.94
C ALA A 14 11.16 9.05 -15.42
N THR A 15 9.93 9.28 -14.94
CA THR A 15 9.58 9.25 -13.51
C THR A 15 8.68 8.07 -13.13
N THR A 16 8.40 7.16 -14.06
CA THR A 16 7.51 6.01 -13.84
C THR A 16 8.33 4.73 -13.79
N GLN A 17 9.17 4.59 -12.77
CA GLN A 17 9.88 3.35 -12.55
C GLN A 17 9.92 3.10 -11.04
N PHE A 18 9.33 1.96 -10.64
CA PHE A 18 9.40 1.29 -9.32
C PHE A 18 8.38 1.66 -8.23
N SER A 19 7.40 0.77 -8.03
CA SER A 19 7.31 -0.14 -6.85
C SER A 19 5.86 -0.61 -6.60
N HIS A 20 5.35 -1.61 -7.34
CA HIS A 20 4.07 -2.27 -7.00
C HIS A 20 4.25 -3.73 -6.54
N GLN A 21 5.48 -4.00 -6.15
CA GLN A 21 5.96 -5.11 -5.37
C GLN A 21 5.04 -5.54 -4.20
N HIS A 22 4.42 -4.60 -3.52
CA HIS A 22 3.62 -4.88 -2.33
C HIS A 22 2.21 -5.40 -2.60
N LEU A 23 1.71 -5.31 -3.84
CA LEU A 23 0.32 -5.64 -4.17
C LEU A 23 0.00 -7.15 -4.17
N LEU A 24 1.02 -8.01 -4.32
CA LEU A 24 0.84 -9.45 -4.57
C LEU A 24 1.50 -10.37 -3.55
N ASN A 25 2.42 -9.85 -2.74
CA ASN A 25 3.11 -10.64 -1.72
C ASN A 25 3.51 -9.73 -0.55
N PRO A 26 2.54 -9.34 0.29
CA PRO A 26 2.81 -8.49 1.44
C PRO A 26 3.91 -9.07 2.32
N PRO A 27 4.84 -8.23 2.84
CA PRO A 27 5.81 -8.67 3.83
C PRO A 27 5.08 -9.39 4.98
N LEU A 28 5.57 -10.55 5.39
CA LEU A 28 5.12 -11.24 6.60
C LEU A 28 5.21 -10.28 7.79
N ALA A 29 4.32 -10.42 8.78
CA ALA A 29 4.24 -9.57 9.98
C ALA A 29 5.61 -9.17 10.57
N ASP A 30 6.58 -10.09 10.54
CA ASP A 30 7.92 -9.95 11.11
C ASP A 30 8.82 -8.92 10.39
N LYS A 31 8.38 -8.40 9.24
CA LYS A 31 9.07 -7.37 8.46
C LYS A 31 8.35 -6.03 8.43
N ARG A 32 7.25 -5.90 9.17
CA ARG A 32 6.43 -4.67 9.24
C ARG A 32 6.83 -3.88 10.48
N ASP A 33 7.35 -2.68 10.26
CA ASP A 33 7.95 -1.82 11.28
C ASP A 33 7.09 -0.59 11.62
N ILE A 34 5.93 -0.43 10.98
CA ILE A 34 4.94 0.60 11.32
C ILE A 34 3.73 -0.08 11.94
N LEU A 35 3.31 0.33 13.14
CA LEU A 35 2.16 -0.28 13.82
C LEU A 35 0.86 0.08 13.09
N LEU A 36 0.61 1.38 12.91
CA LEU A 36 -0.60 1.90 12.26
C LEU A 36 -0.24 3.02 11.29
N PHE A 37 -0.78 2.97 10.07
CA PHE A 37 -0.55 3.99 9.06
C PHE A 37 -1.83 4.63 8.52
N PHE A 38 -1.76 5.93 8.30
CA PHE A 38 -2.73 6.70 7.53
C PHE A 38 -2.07 7.93 6.90
N LYS A 39 -2.27 8.11 5.60
CA LYS A 39 -1.91 9.34 4.88
C LYS A 39 -3.10 9.88 4.10
N GLY A 40 -3.72 10.95 4.55
CA GLY A 40 -4.88 11.56 3.88
C GLY A 40 -5.37 12.79 4.62
N ASP A 41 -6.35 13.49 4.03
CA ASP A 41 -6.93 14.69 4.62
C ASP A 41 -7.49 14.43 6.04
N MET A 42 -6.83 14.96 7.06
CA MET A 42 -7.14 14.84 8.48
C MET A 42 -8.25 15.82 8.92
N GLY A 43 -8.72 16.66 8.01
CA GLY A 43 -9.80 17.61 8.25
C GLY A 43 -9.41 18.80 9.14
N ARG A 44 -8.12 19.16 9.23
CA ARG A 44 -7.61 20.28 10.06
C ARG A 44 -8.32 21.61 9.80
N HIS A 45 -8.67 21.84 8.53
CA HIS A 45 -9.34 23.06 8.07
C HIS A 45 -10.77 22.79 7.58
N ARG A 46 -11.35 21.64 7.96
CA ARG A 46 -12.70 21.25 7.55
C ARG A 46 -13.66 21.26 8.73
N LEU A 47 -14.95 21.45 8.41
CA LEU A 47 -16.02 21.26 9.39
C LEU A 47 -16.08 19.80 9.87
N PRO A 48 -16.52 19.55 11.11
CA PRO A 48 -16.62 18.20 11.65
C PRO A 48 -17.42 17.23 10.78
N ILE A 49 -18.42 17.71 10.02
CA ILE A 49 -19.26 16.88 9.15
C ILE A 49 -18.46 16.06 8.12
N TYR A 50 -17.28 16.54 7.71
CA TYR A 50 -16.36 15.84 6.80
C TYR A 50 -16.10 14.38 7.18
N SER A 51 -15.88 14.13 8.47
CA SER A 51 -15.56 12.79 9.00
C SER A 51 -16.20 12.54 10.35
N ARG A 52 -17.30 13.25 10.64
CA ARG A 52 -17.94 13.31 11.97
C ARG A 52 -16.97 13.70 13.09
N GLY A 53 -15.94 14.49 12.77
CA GLY A 53 -14.89 14.95 13.69
C GLY A 53 -13.82 13.91 14.04
N VAL A 54 -13.92 12.67 13.52
CA VAL A 54 -13.03 11.56 13.87
C VAL A 54 -11.60 11.82 13.44
N ARG A 55 -11.38 12.26 12.20
CA ARG A 55 -10.03 12.52 11.69
C ARG A 55 -9.33 13.62 12.48
N GLN A 56 -10.05 14.69 12.81
CA GLN A 56 -9.52 15.80 13.61
C GLN A 56 -9.18 15.38 15.04
N ARG A 57 -9.97 14.48 15.65
CA ARG A 57 -9.68 13.93 16.98
C ARG A 57 -8.42 13.08 16.95
N ILE A 58 -8.35 12.11 16.03
CA ILE A 58 -7.17 11.25 15.86
C ILE A 58 -5.92 12.10 15.61
N PHE A 59 -5.99 13.09 14.72
CA PHE A 59 -4.84 13.96 14.44
C PHE A 59 -4.35 14.70 15.69
N ARG A 60 -5.27 15.31 16.44
CA ARG A 60 -4.93 16.05 17.67
C ARG A 60 -4.28 15.15 18.70
N THR A 61 -4.88 13.99 18.98
CA THR A 61 -4.36 13.03 19.96
C THR A 61 -3.02 12.44 19.53
N ALA A 62 -2.89 12.05 18.25
CA ALA A 62 -1.63 11.52 17.72
C ALA A 62 -0.46 12.51 17.84
N ARG A 63 -0.73 13.80 17.67
CA ARG A 63 0.26 14.88 17.84
C ARG A 63 0.55 15.17 19.31
N SER A 64 -0.47 15.34 20.14
CA SER A 64 -0.29 15.68 21.57
C SER A 64 0.42 14.56 22.33
N GLU A 65 0.16 13.31 21.97
CA GLU A 65 0.73 12.14 22.64
C GLU A 65 1.94 11.55 21.91
N GLN A 66 2.41 12.17 20.82
CA GLN A 66 3.61 11.77 20.08
C GLN A 66 3.58 10.30 19.61
N TRP A 67 2.46 9.88 19.02
CA TRP A 67 2.20 8.47 18.67
C TRP A 67 3.24 7.85 17.74
N TRP A 68 3.87 8.63 16.85
CA TRP A 68 4.94 8.13 15.98
C TRP A 68 6.12 7.59 16.79
N THR A 69 6.68 8.39 17.69
CA THR A 69 7.88 8.02 18.45
C THR A 69 7.59 7.00 19.54
N ARG A 70 6.36 6.98 20.09
CA ARG A 70 6.00 6.11 21.20
C ARG A 70 5.46 4.74 20.79
N TYR A 71 4.81 4.66 19.64
CA TYR A 71 4.04 3.47 19.24
C TYR A 71 4.21 3.09 17.76
N ASP A 72 5.11 3.74 17.02
CA ASP A 72 5.31 3.53 15.57
C ASP A 72 4.02 3.75 14.75
N ILE A 73 3.18 4.69 15.20
CA ILE A 73 1.92 5.05 14.52
C ILE A 73 2.14 6.31 13.67
N ALA A 74 2.07 6.16 12.36
CA ALA A 74 2.23 7.22 11.37
C ALA A 74 0.87 7.66 10.81
N ILE A 75 0.33 8.77 11.31
CA ILE A 75 -0.94 9.34 10.85
C ILE A 75 -0.73 10.82 10.49
N GLY A 76 -1.20 11.23 9.32
CA GLY A 76 -1.11 12.63 8.92
C GLY A 76 -1.65 12.96 7.54
N ASP A 77 -1.60 14.26 7.26
CA ASP A 77 -1.94 14.88 5.98
C ASP A 77 -0.86 14.69 4.93
N VAL A 78 -1.16 15.15 3.72
CA VAL A 78 -0.20 15.19 2.61
C VAL A 78 1.10 15.88 3.07
N GLU A 79 1.01 17.03 3.74
CA GLU A 79 2.13 17.82 4.27
C GLU A 79 2.99 17.11 5.32
N ASP A 80 2.41 16.17 6.07
CA ASP A 80 3.11 15.44 7.13
C ASP A 80 4.01 14.33 6.56
N PHE A 81 3.86 14.03 5.26
CA PHE A 81 4.66 13.04 4.54
C PHE A 81 5.26 13.64 3.26
N PRO A 82 6.18 14.62 3.37
CA PRO A 82 6.73 15.34 2.21
C PRO A 82 7.53 14.42 1.29
N ASP A 83 8.25 13.44 1.84
CA ASP A 83 9.02 12.47 1.04
C ASP A 83 8.13 11.55 0.19
N VAL A 84 6.92 11.25 0.67
CA VAL A 84 5.92 10.49 -0.10
C VAL A 84 5.43 11.30 -1.30
N GLN A 85 5.33 12.63 -1.16
CA GLN A 85 4.88 13.52 -2.25
C GLN A 85 5.93 13.70 -3.35
N GLN A 86 7.21 13.63 -3.01
CA GLN A 86 8.31 13.82 -3.95
C GLN A 86 8.48 12.65 -4.93
N GLY A 87 7.59 11.66 -4.91
CA GLY A 87 7.66 10.51 -5.81
C GLY A 87 8.87 9.61 -5.56
N LYS A 88 9.45 9.66 -4.35
CA LYS A 88 10.49 8.73 -3.93
C LYS A 88 9.86 7.33 -3.87
N GLY A 89 10.05 6.54 -4.92
CA GLY A 89 9.66 5.12 -4.97
C GLY A 89 10.34 4.32 -3.84
N GLY A 90 9.87 3.09 -3.59
CA GLY A 90 10.44 2.22 -2.57
C GLY A 90 9.84 2.38 -1.16
N GLU A 91 10.63 2.15 -0.11
CA GLU A 91 10.19 2.03 1.30
C GLU A 91 9.49 3.28 1.86
N VAL A 92 9.68 4.45 1.24
CA VAL A 92 9.12 5.75 1.66
C VAL A 92 7.95 6.19 0.76
N SER A 93 7.53 5.37 -0.20
CA SER A 93 6.32 5.63 -1.02
C SER A 93 5.04 5.32 -0.25
N TYR A 94 3.88 5.83 -0.70
CA TYR A 94 2.58 5.49 -0.07
C TYR A 94 2.35 3.97 -0.03
N SER A 95 2.61 3.29 -1.16
CA SER A 95 2.54 1.82 -1.24
C SER A 95 3.58 1.12 -0.36
N GLY A 96 4.80 1.66 -0.26
CA GLY A 96 5.84 1.15 0.65
C GLY A 96 5.43 1.25 2.12
N LEU A 97 4.88 2.40 2.52
CA LEU A 97 4.39 2.64 3.88
C LEU A 97 3.21 1.71 4.21
N LEU A 98 2.23 1.56 3.32
CA LEU A 98 1.13 0.59 3.51
C LEU A 98 1.67 -0.84 3.72
N ALA A 99 2.69 -1.23 2.96
CA ALA A 99 3.24 -2.58 3.03
C ALA A 99 4.16 -2.84 4.23
N ARG A 100 4.72 -1.78 4.81
CA ARG A 100 5.48 -1.78 6.06
C ARG A 100 4.57 -1.70 7.30
N SER A 101 3.29 -1.39 7.11
CA SER A 101 2.35 -1.16 8.20
C SER A 101 1.59 -2.40 8.61
N ILE A 102 1.49 -2.70 9.89
CA ILE A 102 0.70 -3.82 10.39
C ILE A 102 -0.78 -3.52 10.19
N PHE A 103 -1.23 -2.35 10.65
CA PHE A 103 -2.60 -1.86 10.53
C PHE A 103 -2.66 -0.62 9.64
N CYS A 104 -3.76 -0.46 8.90
CA CYS A 104 -4.02 0.70 8.05
C CYS A 104 -5.39 1.26 8.35
N LEU A 105 -5.42 2.56 8.65
CA LEU A 105 -6.62 3.21 9.14
C LEU A 105 -7.62 3.46 8.01
N VAL A 106 -8.86 3.06 8.23
CA VAL A 106 -9.99 3.27 7.30
C VAL A 106 -11.01 4.17 7.99
N LEU A 107 -11.07 5.42 7.55
CA LEU A 107 -11.84 6.50 8.17
C LEU A 107 -12.88 7.08 7.21
N PRO A 108 -14.01 7.59 7.74
CA PRO A 108 -15.01 8.25 6.90
C PRO A 108 -14.44 9.58 6.39
N GLY A 109 -14.99 10.06 5.28
CA GLY A 109 -14.64 11.32 4.64
C GLY A 109 -15.80 11.81 3.77
N ASP A 110 -15.51 12.71 2.83
CA ASP A 110 -16.45 13.10 1.77
C ASP A 110 -16.58 11.97 0.73
N GLY A 111 -17.40 10.96 1.03
CA GLY A 111 -17.73 9.86 0.13
C GLY A 111 -16.89 8.59 0.30
N TRP A 112 -16.83 7.79 -0.76
CA TRP A 112 -16.09 6.52 -0.77
C TRP A 112 -14.58 6.79 -0.72
N SER A 113 -13.86 5.96 0.04
CA SER A 113 -12.41 6.04 0.16
C SER A 113 -11.82 4.67 -0.10
N GLY A 114 -10.87 4.61 -1.04
CA GLY A 114 -10.13 3.39 -1.43
C GLY A 114 -9.20 2.81 -0.34
N ARG A 115 -9.43 3.13 0.94
CA ARG A 115 -8.49 2.83 2.04
C ARG A 115 -8.56 1.38 2.49
N ALA A 116 -9.74 0.77 2.43
CA ALA A 116 -9.88 -0.65 2.75
C ALA A 116 -9.19 -1.49 1.67
N GLU A 117 -9.37 -1.09 0.41
CA GLU A 117 -8.77 -1.66 -0.79
C GLU A 117 -7.24 -1.51 -0.72
N ASP A 118 -6.73 -0.31 -0.51
CA ASP A 118 -5.29 -0.04 -0.35
C ASP A 118 -4.69 -0.91 0.76
N ALA A 119 -5.34 -0.98 1.92
CA ALA A 119 -4.88 -1.79 3.04
C ALA A 119 -4.79 -3.27 2.67
N VAL A 120 -5.89 -3.85 2.18
CA VAL A 120 -5.99 -5.27 1.82
C VAL A 120 -4.99 -5.64 0.74
N VAL A 121 -4.87 -4.85 -0.32
CA VAL A 121 -3.97 -5.15 -1.44
C VAL A 121 -2.49 -5.10 -1.01
N HIS A 122 -2.14 -4.29 -0.01
CA HIS A 122 -0.78 -4.24 0.54
C HIS A 122 -0.57 -5.17 1.75
N GLY A 123 -1.55 -6.03 2.07
CA GLY A 123 -1.54 -6.94 3.23
C GLY A 123 -1.48 -6.25 4.59
N CYS A 124 -1.87 -4.99 4.62
CA CYS A 124 -2.06 -4.21 5.82
C CYS A 124 -3.46 -4.50 6.38
N ILE A 125 -3.57 -4.79 7.67
CA ILE A 125 -4.85 -5.13 8.29
C ILE A 125 -5.72 -3.86 8.35
N PRO A 126 -6.91 -3.84 7.72
CA PRO A 126 -7.79 -2.68 7.79
C PRO A 126 -8.25 -2.46 9.24
N LEU A 127 -8.05 -1.23 9.74
CA LEU A 127 -8.58 -0.76 11.01
C LEU A 127 -9.72 0.22 10.72
N ILE A 128 -10.96 -0.27 10.83
CA ILE A 128 -12.16 0.42 10.39
C ILE A 128 -12.78 1.21 11.53
N ILE A 129 -12.93 2.53 11.34
CA ILE A 129 -13.53 3.44 12.32
C ILE A 129 -14.65 4.24 11.65
N MET A 130 -15.73 3.57 11.28
CA MET A 130 -16.84 4.16 10.53
C MET A 130 -18.18 3.64 11.07
N ASP A 131 -18.64 4.19 12.19
CA ASP A 131 -19.87 3.72 12.86
C ASP A 131 -21.09 3.84 11.93
N GLY A 132 -21.84 2.74 11.79
CA GLY A 132 -23.02 2.67 10.93
C GLY A 132 -22.72 2.77 9.43
N VAL A 133 -21.47 2.53 9.01
CA VAL A 133 -21.06 2.52 7.60
C VAL A 133 -20.34 1.20 7.31
N GLU A 134 -20.79 0.50 6.28
CA GLU A 134 -20.14 -0.72 5.77
C GLU A 134 -18.99 -0.37 4.82
N ALA A 135 -17.87 -1.09 4.95
CA ALA A 135 -16.77 -1.08 4.00
C ALA A 135 -17.14 -1.87 2.74
N VAL A 136 -16.37 -1.67 1.67
CA VAL A 136 -16.61 -2.36 0.39
C VAL A 136 -16.52 -3.87 0.59
N TRP A 137 -17.51 -4.61 0.11
CA TRP A 137 -17.63 -6.07 0.31
C TRP A 137 -17.95 -6.54 1.74
N GLU A 138 -18.17 -5.67 2.73
CA GLU A 138 -18.42 -6.10 4.12
C GLU A 138 -19.70 -6.95 4.27
N SER A 139 -20.68 -6.79 3.37
CA SER A 139 -21.88 -7.62 3.31
C SER A 139 -21.68 -9.00 2.67
N ILE A 140 -20.53 -9.24 2.01
CA ILE A 140 -20.24 -10.49 1.29
C ILE A 140 -19.05 -11.24 1.91
N LEU A 141 -18.03 -10.52 2.36
CA LEU A 141 -16.83 -11.06 3.00
C LEU A 141 -16.92 -10.88 4.51
N ASP A 142 -16.52 -11.91 5.25
CA ASP A 142 -16.41 -11.80 6.71
C ASP A 142 -15.17 -10.99 7.10
N TYR A 143 -15.35 -9.67 7.21
CA TYR A 143 -14.33 -8.72 7.61
C TYR A 143 -13.75 -9.00 9.00
N SER A 144 -14.48 -9.67 9.90
CA SER A 144 -13.97 -10.02 11.24
C SER A 144 -12.76 -10.95 11.19
N GLN A 145 -12.57 -11.67 10.08
CA GLN A 145 -11.44 -12.57 9.89
C GLN A 145 -10.15 -11.85 9.51
N PHE A 146 -10.21 -10.62 9.01
CA PHE A 146 -9.06 -9.94 8.41
C PHE A 146 -8.97 -8.44 8.66
N SER A 147 -9.82 -7.89 9.53
CA SER A 147 -9.86 -6.47 9.90
C SER A 147 -10.22 -6.31 11.37
N ILE A 148 -10.02 -5.10 11.90
CA ILE A 148 -10.47 -4.71 13.24
C ILE A 148 -11.42 -3.53 13.08
N ARG A 149 -12.57 -3.57 13.77
CA ARG A 149 -13.51 -2.46 13.82
C ARG A 149 -13.46 -1.81 15.20
N VAL A 150 -13.24 -0.49 15.24
CA VAL A 150 -13.17 0.31 16.47
C VAL A 150 -14.25 1.39 16.40
N ALA A 151 -14.97 1.57 17.51
CA ALA A 151 -16.02 2.59 17.59
C ALA A 151 -15.40 3.99 17.55
N GLN A 152 -16.10 4.97 16.97
CA GLN A 152 -15.60 6.34 16.86
C GLN A 152 -15.32 6.99 18.22
N LYS A 153 -15.98 6.54 19.29
CA LYS A 153 -15.75 7.04 20.65
C LYS A 153 -14.39 6.61 21.23
N ASP A 154 -13.79 5.53 20.73
CA ASP A 154 -12.59 4.90 21.30
C ASP A 154 -11.30 5.27 20.55
N VAL A 155 -11.36 6.27 19.66
CA VAL A 155 -10.25 6.61 18.75
C VAL A 155 -9.02 7.18 19.45
N GLU A 156 -9.15 7.75 20.64
CA GLU A 156 -8.00 8.18 21.44
C GLU A 156 -7.26 7.00 22.08
N ARG A 157 -7.90 5.83 22.18
CA ARG A 157 -7.34 4.62 22.80
C ARG A 157 -6.70 3.67 21.77
N LEU A 158 -6.49 4.12 20.54
CA LEU A 158 -5.93 3.29 19.48
C LEU A 158 -4.60 2.61 19.84
N PRO A 159 -3.62 3.28 20.48
CA PRO A 159 -2.40 2.61 20.92
C PRO A 159 -2.65 1.43 21.87
N GLU A 160 -3.60 1.57 22.81
CA GLU A 160 -3.96 0.51 23.76
C GLU A 160 -4.65 -0.66 23.06
N ILE A 161 -5.61 -0.35 22.18
CA ILE A 161 -6.39 -1.36 21.44
C ILE A 161 -5.47 -2.17 20.54
N LEU A 162 -4.59 -1.50 19.79
CA LEU A 162 -3.65 -2.17 18.88
C LEU A 162 -2.55 -2.91 19.62
N GLY A 163 -2.09 -2.38 20.77
CA GLY A 163 -1.13 -3.05 21.63
C GLY A 163 -1.67 -4.35 22.26
N ALA A 164 -2.99 -4.49 22.38
CA ALA A 164 -3.62 -5.72 22.87
C ALA A 164 -3.70 -6.84 21.81
N VAL A 165 -3.52 -6.52 20.52
CA VAL A 165 -3.58 -7.51 19.44
C VAL A 165 -2.30 -8.32 19.42
N THR A 166 -2.42 -9.63 19.58
CA THR A 166 -1.25 -10.51 19.61
C THR A 166 -0.65 -10.71 18.22
N ARG A 167 0.65 -11.00 18.15
CA ARG A 167 1.33 -11.37 16.89
C ARG A 167 0.64 -12.54 16.18
N ARG A 168 0.08 -13.50 16.93
CA ARG A 168 -0.65 -14.64 16.37
C ARG A 168 -1.92 -14.20 15.64
N GLU A 169 -2.70 -13.30 16.24
CA GLU A 169 -3.91 -12.73 15.63
C GLU A 169 -3.56 -11.93 14.37
N THR A 170 -2.52 -11.09 14.44
CA THR A 170 -1.99 -10.35 13.29
C THR A 170 -1.62 -11.27 12.12
N ILE A 171 -0.85 -12.33 12.36
CA ILE A 171 -0.48 -13.30 11.32
C ILE A 171 -1.71 -14.01 10.75
N GLN A 172 -2.70 -14.31 11.59
CA GLN A 172 -3.92 -14.97 11.14
C GLN A 172 -4.76 -14.05 10.25
N MET A 173 -4.95 -12.78 10.63
CA MET A 173 -5.65 -11.80 9.79
C MET A 173 -4.92 -11.59 8.46
N GLN A 174 -3.59 -11.46 8.45
CA GLN A 174 -2.83 -11.32 7.20
C GLN A 174 -2.89 -12.57 6.32
N LYS A 175 -2.96 -13.78 6.90
CA LYS A 175 -3.25 -15.00 6.14
C LYS A 175 -4.59 -14.89 5.44
N ARG A 176 -5.63 -14.45 6.14
CA ARG A 176 -6.98 -14.24 5.58
C ARG A 176 -6.99 -13.17 4.49
N ILE A 177 -6.23 -12.09 4.64
CA ILE A 177 -6.03 -11.09 3.58
C ILE A 177 -5.50 -11.75 2.30
N ARG A 178 -4.52 -12.66 2.39
CA ARG A 178 -3.99 -13.39 1.22
C ARG A 178 -5.02 -14.26 0.52
N ASP A 179 -6.07 -14.68 1.21
CA ASP A 179 -7.15 -15.46 0.63
C ASP A 179 -8.17 -14.57 -0.10
N VAL A 180 -8.34 -13.30 0.32
CA VAL A 180 -9.43 -12.42 -0.16
C VAL A 180 -8.97 -11.23 -1.01
N TRP A 181 -7.68 -10.88 -1.04
CA TRP A 181 -7.20 -9.65 -1.69
C TRP A 181 -7.57 -9.52 -3.18
N GLN A 182 -7.74 -10.64 -3.88
CA GLN A 182 -8.13 -10.64 -5.30
C GLN A 182 -9.52 -9.99 -5.51
N ARG A 183 -10.39 -10.01 -4.49
CA ARG A 183 -11.70 -9.34 -4.50
C ARG A 183 -11.62 -7.82 -4.46
N PHE A 184 -10.43 -7.26 -4.21
CA PHE A 184 -10.18 -5.83 -4.11
C PHE A 184 -9.39 -5.30 -5.33
N VAL A 185 -9.12 -6.14 -6.33
CA VAL A 185 -8.40 -5.77 -7.55
C VAL A 185 -9.19 -6.17 -8.80
N TYR A 186 -9.11 -5.35 -9.85
CA TYR A 186 -9.84 -5.51 -11.10
C TYR A 186 -8.93 -6.01 -12.24
N PHE A 187 -8.32 -7.18 -12.08
CA PHE A 187 -7.40 -7.78 -13.08
C PHE A 187 -8.02 -8.07 -14.43
N SER A 188 -9.27 -8.52 -14.43
CA SER A 188 -9.99 -9.00 -15.60
C SER A 188 -10.80 -7.90 -16.27
N HIS A 189 -10.85 -6.69 -15.68
CA HIS A 189 -11.51 -5.55 -16.28
C HIS A 189 -10.85 -5.17 -17.61
N PRO A 190 -11.60 -5.12 -18.74
CA PRO A 190 -11.02 -4.97 -20.08
C PRO A 190 -10.09 -3.77 -20.25
N LEU A 191 -10.40 -2.65 -19.59
CA LEU A 191 -9.59 -1.43 -19.67
C LEU A 191 -8.31 -1.47 -18.80
N LEU A 192 -8.28 -2.32 -17.76
CA LEU A 192 -7.18 -2.35 -16.79
C LEU A 192 -6.23 -3.53 -17.02
N ARG A 193 -6.71 -4.60 -17.64
CA ARG A 193 -5.98 -5.87 -17.82
C ARG A 193 -4.59 -5.71 -18.46
N ARG A 194 -4.46 -4.85 -19.48
CA ARG A 194 -3.19 -4.65 -20.21
C ARG A 194 -2.16 -3.90 -19.35
N SER A 195 -2.57 -2.78 -18.76
CA SER A 195 -1.70 -1.94 -17.94
C SER A 195 -1.29 -2.64 -16.64
N LEU A 196 -2.22 -3.37 -16.02
CA LEU A 196 -1.97 -4.07 -14.76
C LEU A 196 -1.05 -5.27 -14.93
N ALA A 197 -1.17 -6.05 -16.02
CA ALA A 197 -0.26 -7.16 -16.28
C ALA A 197 1.21 -6.70 -16.45
N ALA A 198 1.43 -5.59 -17.15
CA ALA A 198 2.75 -5.00 -17.30
C ALA A 198 3.31 -4.54 -15.95
N VAL A 199 2.49 -3.82 -15.17
CA VAL A 199 2.84 -3.38 -13.82
C VAL A 199 3.23 -4.56 -12.93
N LEU A 200 2.43 -5.61 -12.88
CA LEU A 200 2.70 -6.79 -12.06
C LEU A 200 4.01 -7.50 -12.45
N GLN A 201 4.27 -7.61 -13.75
CA GLN A 201 5.48 -8.23 -14.27
C GLN A 201 6.72 -7.43 -13.89
N ASP A 202 6.67 -6.10 -14.02
CA ASP A 202 7.76 -5.22 -13.63
C ASP A 202 8.05 -5.35 -12.13
N ASN A 203 7.02 -5.37 -11.29
CA ASN A 203 7.20 -5.53 -9.85
C ASN A 203 7.94 -6.80 -9.46
N GLU A 204 7.57 -7.93 -10.06
CA GLU A 204 8.15 -9.21 -9.72
C GLU A 204 9.62 -9.31 -10.14
N ILE A 205 9.96 -8.74 -11.31
CA ILE A 205 11.34 -8.61 -11.76
C ILE A 205 12.14 -7.79 -10.74
N GLN A 206 11.62 -6.62 -10.35
CA GLN A 206 12.31 -5.79 -9.36
C GLN A 206 12.47 -6.49 -8.01
N TRP A 207 11.53 -7.35 -7.64
CA TRP A 207 11.56 -8.00 -6.31
C TRP A 207 12.62 -9.07 -6.24
N ARG A 208 12.87 -9.75 -7.35
CA ARG A 208 13.90 -10.75 -7.43
C ARG A 208 15.27 -10.10 -7.29
N VAL A 209 15.46 -8.97 -7.97
CA VAL A 209 16.69 -8.16 -7.88
C VAL A 209 16.93 -7.69 -6.44
N TYR A 210 15.95 -7.05 -5.83
CA TYR A 210 16.07 -6.58 -4.44
C TYR A 210 16.34 -7.71 -3.44
N ARG A 211 15.63 -8.85 -3.56
CA ARG A 211 15.85 -10.00 -2.66
C ARG A 211 17.22 -10.64 -2.83
N SER A 212 17.73 -10.72 -4.06
CA SER A 212 19.10 -11.19 -4.28
C SER A 212 20.12 -10.23 -3.67
N GLN A 213 19.92 -8.92 -3.81
CA GLN A 213 20.82 -7.91 -3.24
C GLN A 213 20.84 -7.96 -1.71
N ARG A 214 19.69 -7.95 -1.06
CA ARG A 214 19.58 -8.07 0.42
C ARG A 214 20.21 -9.36 0.94
N ALA A 215 20.01 -10.50 0.27
CA ALA A 215 20.62 -11.77 0.67
C ALA A 215 22.14 -11.78 0.50
N GLU A 216 22.67 -11.01 -0.46
CA GLU A 216 24.11 -10.80 -0.65
C GLU A 216 24.68 -9.85 0.42
N GLU A 217 23.97 -8.78 0.74
CA GLU A 217 24.31 -7.80 1.78
C GLU A 217 24.34 -8.42 3.19
N GLU A 218 23.38 -9.31 3.50
CA GLU A 218 23.34 -10.07 4.75
C GLU A 218 24.52 -11.06 4.87
N LYS A 219 25.02 -11.58 3.75
CA LYS A 219 26.19 -12.48 3.72
C LYS A 219 27.52 -11.75 3.78
N ASN A 220 27.58 -10.50 3.33
CA ASN A 220 28.81 -9.71 3.35
C ASN A 220 28.55 -8.23 3.77
N PRO A 221 28.48 -7.94 5.08
CA PRO A 221 28.18 -6.60 5.59
C PRO A 221 29.22 -5.53 5.22
N GLN A 222 30.43 -5.94 4.80
CA GLN A 222 31.55 -5.05 4.47
C GLN A 222 31.61 -4.66 2.99
N SER A 223 30.88 -5.35 2.09
CA SER A 223 30.83 -5.01 0.66
C SER A 223 29.82 -3.92 0.32
N VAL A 224 29.04 -3.44 1.30
CA VAL A 224 28.13 -2.31 1.11
C VAL A 224 28.98 -1.03 0.98
N PRO A 225 28.95 -0.31 -0.16
CA PRO A 225 29.69 0.93 -0.29
C PRO A 225 29.18 1.91 0.76
N LYS A 226 30.00 2.25 1.76
CA LYS A 226 29.69 3.35 2.67
C LYS A 226 29.65 4.63 1.84
N LEU A 227 28.45 5.14 1.57
CA LEU A 227 28.27 6.43 0.91
C LEU A 227 28.97 7.49 1.75
N ASN A 228 30.05 8.05 1.20
CA ASN A 228 30.70 9.21 1.76
C ASN A 228 29.74 10.41 1.55
N PRO A 229 29.25 11.04 2.64
CA PRO A 229 28.23 12.09 2.55
C PRO A 229 28.68 13.34 1.77
N ASN A 230 29.98 13.49 1.47
CA ASN A 230 30.52 14.63 0.75
C ASN A 230 30.70 14.40 -0.77
N THR A 231 30.44 13.20 -1.28
CA THR A 231 30.59 12.93 -2.72
C THR A 231 29.30 13.27 -3.46
N ARG A 232 29.26 14.42 -4.14
CA ARG A 232 28.18 14.75 -5.09
C ARG A 232 28.33 13.88 -6.34
N ILE A 233 27.67 12.73 -6.33
CA ILE A 233 27.54 11.88 -7.52
C ILE A 233 26.42 12.48 -8.38
N SER A 234 26.70 12.79 -9.64
CA SER A 234 25.68 13.26 -10.57
C SER A 234 24.64 12.15 -10.80
N MET A 235 23.38 12.51 -11.06
CA MET A 235 22.32 11.54 -11.35
C MET A 235 22.71 10.56 -12.47
N ALA A 236 23.44 11.05 -13.47
CA ALA A 236 23.98 10.23 -14.56
C ALA A 236 25.02 9.22 -14.07
N SER A 237 25.99 9.62 -13.23
CA SER A 237 26.96 8.69 -12.63
C SER A 237 26.28 7.68 -11.71
N TRP A 238 25.20 8.07 -11.02
CA TRP A 238 24.44 7.17 -10.15
C TRP A 238 23.69 6.12 -10.96
N MET A 239 23.01 6.54 -12.03
CA MET A 239 22.36 5.64 -12.98
C MET A 239 23.37 4.69 -13.66
N ASP A 240 24.54 5.20 -14.06
CA ASP A 240 25.57 4.38 -14.69
C ASP A 240 26.14 3.32 -13.74
N LEU A 241 26.33 3.66 -12.45
CA LEU A 241 26.74 2.70 -11.42
C LEU A 241 25.66 1.62 -11.20
N TYR A 242 24.40 2.04 -11.18
CA TYR A 242 23.23 1.19 -10.92
C TYR A 242 22.95 0.22 -12.09
N PHE A 243 23.06 0.70 -13.33
CA PHE A 243 22.79 -0.09 -14.53
C PHE A 243 23.97 -0.97 -14.95
N LYS A 244 25.23 -0.61 -14.65
CA LYS A 244 26.40 -1.46 -14.94
C LYS A 244 26.53 -2.67 -14.01
N GLN A 245 25.95 -2.63 -12.81
CA GLN A 245 26.03 -3.70 -11.82
C GLN A 245 24.81 -4.64 -11.80
N ALA A 246 23.72 -4.28 -12.49
CA ALA A 246 22.56 -5.16 -12.60
C ALA A 246 22.86 -6.32 -13.59
N PRO A 247 22.84 -7.60 -13.15
CA PRO A 247 23.01 -8.71 -14.07
C PRO A 247 21.86 -8.71 -15.08
N VAL A 248 22.18 -8.82 -16.36
CA VAL A 248 21.21 -8.99 -17.44
C VAL A 248 20.61 -10.39 -17.31
N LEU A 249 19.59 -10.54 -16.46
CA LEU A 249 18.82 -11.77 -16.37
C LEU A 249 17.76 -11.79 -17.48
N GLN A 250 18.03 -12.67 -18.43
CA GLN A 250 17.22 -12.97 -19.61
C GLN A 250 15.74 -13.12 -19.24
N LYS A 251 14.87 -12.44 -20.00
CA LYS A 251 13.41 -12.47 -19.91
C LYS A 251 12.86 -13.89 -20.11
N ARG A 252 12.93 -14.77 -19.10
CA ARG A 252 12.04 -15.93 -19.04
C ARG A 252 10.72 -15.45 -18.44
N ALA A 253 9.72 -15.30 -19.30
CA ALA A 253 8.35 -14.99 -18.92
C ALA A 253 7.88 -16.05 -17.91
N LEU A 254 7.79 -15.70 -16.63
CA LEU A 254 7.08 -16.53 -15.67
C LEU A 254 5.59 -16.29 -15.87
N THR A 255 4.89 -17.37 -16.18
CA THR A 255 3.44 -17.42 -16.14
C THR A 255 3.00 -17.36 -14.68
N ILE A 256 2.76 -16.16 -14.14
CA ILE A 256 1.99 -16.04 -12.89
C ILE A 256 0.63 -16.68 -13.18
N ARG A 257 0.35 -17.83 -12.55
CA ARG A 257 -0.96 -18.49 -12.62
C ARG A 257 -1.96 -17.71 -11.74
N ILE A 258 -2.22 -16.45 -12.08
CA ILE A 258 -3.45 -15.78 -11.63
C ILE A 258 -4.57 -16.48 -12.38
N ARG A 259 -5.48 -17.18 -11.70
CA ARG A 259 -6.69 -17.67 -12.37
C ARG A 259 -7.48 -16.42 -12.78
N PRO A 260 -7.59 -16.05 -14.06
CA PRO A 260 -8.11 -14.73 -14.47
C PRO A 260 -9.61 -14.53 -14.21
N ARG A 261 -10.27 -15.46 -13.50
CA ARG A 261 -11.70 -15.51 -13.23
C ARG A 261 -12.03 -15.31 -11.74
N ASP A 262 -11.08 -14.92 -10.90
CA ASP A 262 -11.33 -14.85 -9.45
C ASP A 262 -10.97 -13.50 -8.83
N ASP A 263 -11.43 -12.41 -9.44
CA ASP A 263 -11.13 -11.05 -9.02
C ASP A 263 -12.40 -10.22 -8.76
N ALA A 264 -12.23 -8.95 -8.36
CA ALA A 264 -13.34 -8.05 -8.06
C ALA A 264 -14.35 -7.96 -9.21
N PHE A 265 -13.85 -7.79 -10.44
CA PHE A 265 -14.68 -7.66 -11.63
C PHE A 265 -15.51 -8.93 -11.88
N HIS A 266 -14.89 -10.10 -11.86
CA HIS A 266 -15.62 -11.34 -12.10
C HIS A 266 -16.64 -11.63 -11.00
N THR A 267 -16.30 -11.32 -9.74
CA THR A 267 -17.21 -11.45 -8.59
C THR A 267 -18.45 -10.57 -8.78
N ILE A 268 -18.27 -9.31 -9.17
CA ILE A 268 -19.36 -8.38 -9.48
C ILE A 268 -20.23 -8.93 -10.60
N MET A 269 -19.61 -9.35 -11.71
CA MET A 269 -20.37 -9.85 -12.85
C MET A 269 -21.18 -11.09 -12.46
N GLN A 270 -20.59 -12.07 -11.77
CA GLN A 270 -21.32 -13.24 -11.28
C GLN A 270 -22.49 -12.87 -10.35
N TRP A 271 -22.29 -11.93 -9.44
CA TRP A 271 -23.34 -11.44 -8.56
C TRP A 271 -24.50 -10.78 -9.35
N LEU A 272 -24.18 -9.92 -10.33
CA LEU A 272 -25.16 -9.27 -11.19
C LEU A 272 -25.96 -10.29 -12.00
N TYR A 273 -25.28 -11.21 -12.69
CA TYR A 273 -25.89 -12.31 -13.46
C TYR A 273 -26.82 -13.19 -12.61
N GLY A 274 -26.49 -13.36 -11.32
CA GLY A 274 -27.28 -14.15 -10.38
C GLY A 274 -28.51 -13.44 -9.80
N ARG A 275 -28.50 -12.09 -9.72
CA ARG A 275 -29.53 -11.30 -9.02
C ARG A 275 -30.43 -10.49 -9.94
N ILE A 276 -30.02 -10.14 -11.15
CA ILE A 276 -30.80 -9.31 -12.06
C ILE A 276 -31.28 -10.18 -13.24
N PRO A 277 -32.59 -10.52 -13.33
CA PRO A 277 -33.12 -11.47 -14.31
C PRO A 277 -32.78 -11.15 -15.77
N TYR A 278 -32.69 -9.87 -16.10
CA TYR A 278 -32.45 -9.36 -17.46
C TYR A 278 -30.97 -9.15 -17.82
N THR A 279 -30.04 -9.53 -16.93
CA THR A 279 -28.59 -9.45 -17.23
C THR A 279 -28.03 -10.73 -17.84
N ARG A 280 -28.84 -11.79 -17.97
CA ARG A 280 -28.47 -13.07 -18.59
C ARG A 280 -28.39 -12.98 -20.09
#